data_AF-A0A356PW57-F1
#
_entry.id   AF-A0A356PW57-F1
#
_cell.length_a   1.000
_cell.length_b   1.000
_cell.length_c   1.000
_cell.angle_alpha   90.00
_cell.angle_beta   90.00
_cell.angle_gamma   90.00
#
_symmetry.space_group_name_H-M   'P 1'
#
loop_
_entity.id
_entity.type
_entity.pdbx_description
1 polymer ?
#
loop_
_entity_poly.entity_id
_entity_poly.type
_entity_poly.pdbx_seq_one_letter_code
_entity_poly.pdbx_strand_id
1 'polypeptide(L)' 'MIIAVDGSAASGKGTLAKRLAAHFDLAHLDTGGLYRALALYLMRQRISAETAEETVAA' A
#
# COMPACT_ATOMS: atom_id res chain seq x y z
N MET A 1 -17.32 -11.02 -1.39
CA MET A 1 -16.49 -11.15 -2.60
C MET A 1 -15.18 -10.40 -2.37
N ILE A 2 -14.03 -10.98 -2.72
CA ILE A 2 -12.70 -10.34 -2.58
C ILE A 2 -12.04 -10.33 -3.95
N ILE A 3 -11.50 -9.19 -4.36
CA ILE A 3 -10.81 -9.02 -5.65
C ILE A 3 -9.40 -8.49 -5.38
N ALA A 4 -8.38 -9.27 -5.72
CA ALA A 4 -6.98 -8.83 -5.72
C ALA A 4 -6.64 -8.26 -7.10
N VAL A 5 -5.92 -7.13 -7.15
CA VAL A 5 -5.53 -6.45 -8.39
C VAL A 5 -4.03 -6.20 -8.39
N ASP A 6 -3.29 -7.08 -9.04
CA ASP A 6 -1.83 -7.03 -9.14
C ASP A 6 -1.36 -6.56 -10.52
N GLY A 7 -0.18 -5.92 -10.55
CA GLY A 7 0.43 -5.45 -11.78
C GLY A 7 1.64 -4.56 -11.52
N SER A 8 2.46 -4.34 -12.55
CA SER A 8 3.66 -3.51 -12.47
C SER A 8 3.37 -2.05 -12.05
N ALA A 9 4.42 -1.30 -11.73
CA ALA A 9 4.30 0.14 -11.53
C ALA A 9 3.71 0.80 -12.80
N ALA A 10 2.90 1.85 -12.60
CA ALA A 10 2.25 2.61 -13.68
C ALA A 10 1.26 1.85 -14.60
N SER A 11 0.91 0.59 -14.33
CA SER A 11 -0.06 -0.18 -15.13
C SER A 11 -1.53 0.27 -15.04
N GLY A 12 -1.83 1.28 -14.22
CA GLY A 12 -3.20 1.76 -13.97
C GLY A 12 -4.01 0.94 -12.97
N LYS A 13 -3.40 -0.07 -12.32
CA LYS A 13 -4.08 -0.97 -11.35
C LYS A 13 -4.86 -0.25 -10.24
N GLY A 14 -4.32 0.83 -9.67
CA GLY A 14 -5.01 1.60 -8.63
C GLY A 14 -6.26 2.31 -9.15
N THR A 15 -6.22 2.81 -10.39
CA THR A 15 -7.39 3.40 -11.06
C THR A 15 -8.46 2.35 -11.33
N LEU A 16 -8.05 1.16 -11.81
CA LEU A 16 -8.97 0.04 -12.04
C LEU A 16 -9.60 -0.45 -10.73
N ALA A 17 -8.80 -0.65 -9.68
CA ALA A 17 -9.27 -1.13 -8.38
C ALA A 17 -10.34 -0.20 -7.76
N LYS A 18 -10.14 1.12 -7.83
CA LYS A 18 -11.14 2.10 -7.38
C LYS A 18 -12.46 2.00 -8.15
N ARG A 19 -12.39 1.81 -9.47
CA ARG A 19 -13.59 1.67 -10.32
C ARG A 19 -14.32 0.36 -10.06
N LEU A 20 -13.60 -0.74 -9.86
CA LEU A 20 -14.17 -2.04 -9.51
C LEU A 20 -14.88 -1.98 -8.14
N ALA A 21 -14.24 -1.37 -7.15
CA ALA A 21 -14.82 -1.19 -5.83
C ALA A 21 -16.15 -0.41 -5.88
N ALA A 22 -16.19 0.71 -6.61
CA ALA A 22 -17.41 1.49 -6.79
C ALA A 22 -18.50 0.72 -7.57
N HIS A 23 -18.12 -0.09 -8.58
CA HIS A 23 -19.07 -0.84 -9.38
C HIS A 23 -19.73 -1.98 -8.60
N PHE A 24 -18.99 -2.64 -7.72
CA PHE A 24 -19.46 -3.79 -6.94
C PHE A 24 -19.86 -3.45 -5.50
N ASP A 25 -19.88 -2.17 -5.13
CA ASP A 25 -20.10 -1.70 -3.76
C ASP A 25 -19.20 -2.41 -2.72
N LEU A 26 -17.91 -2.47 -3.03
CA LEU A 26 -16.88 -3.07 -2.18
C LEU A 26 -16.01 -1.99 -1.52
N ALA A 27 -15.47 -2.31 -0.36
CA ALA A 27 -14.39 -1.53 0.23
C ALA A 27 -13.14 -1.55 -0.68
N HIS A 28 -12.40 -0.44 -0.72
CA HIS A 28 -11.17 -0.29 -1.51
C HIS A 28 -9.94 -0.13 -0.60
N LEU A 29 -8.95 -1.02 -0.75
CA LEU A 29 -7.69 -0.98 -0.01
C LEU A 29 -6.51 -0.64 -0.94
N ASP A 30 -5.88 0.53 -0.75
CA ASP A 30 -4.65 0.93 -1.45
C ASP A 30 -3.41 0.53 -0.63
N THR A 31 -2.93 -0.70 -0.84
CA THR A 31 -1.73 -1.21 -0.17
C THR A 31 -0.49 -0.38 -0.50
N GLY A 32 -0.36 0.12 -1.73
CA GLY A 32 0.75 0.97 -2.14
C GLY A 32 0.77 2.31 -1.40
N GLY A 33 -0.40 2.91 -1.18
CA GLY A 33 -0.57 4.11 -0.34
C GLY A 33 -0.14 3.86 1.10
N LEU A 34 -0.55 2.72 1.67
CA LEU A 34 -0.19 2.32 3.03
C LEU A 34 1.33 2.16 3.20
N TYR A 35 2.01 1.42 2.33
CA TYR A 35 3.47 1.28 2.39
C TYR A 35 4.20 2.61 2.22
N ARG A 36 3.74 3.50 1.33
CA ARG A 36 4.34 4.84 1.17
C ARG A 36 4.14 5.72 2.39
N ALA A 37 2.97 5.67 3.02
CA ALA A 37 2.70 6.41 4.26
C ALA A 37 3.60 5.92 5.41
N LEU A 38 3.77 4.60 5.53
CA LEU A 38 4.69 4.00 6.50
C LEU A 38 6.14 4.43 6.24
N ALA A 39 6.61 4.35 4.99
CA ALA A 39 7.96 4.79 4.64
C ALA A 39 8.17 6.29 4.96
N LEU A 40 7.17 7.13 4.67
CA LEU A 40 7.21 8.55 5.03
C LEU A 40 7.28 8.77 6.54
N TYR A 41 6.53 8.00 7.33
CA TYR A 41 6.60 8.05 8.79
C TYR A 41 8.01 7.73 9.29
N LEU A 42 8.62 6.62 8.82
CA LEU A 42 9.97 6.22 9.21
C LEU A 42 11.01 7.28 8.83
N MET A 43 10.93 7.81 7.61
CA MET A 43 11.82 8.89 7.15
C MET A 43 11.72 10.14 8.03
N ARG A 44 10.52 10.52 8.45
CA ARG A 44 10.30 11.67 9.37
C ARG A 44 10.90 11.42 10.75
N GLN A 45 10.87 10.18 11.23
CA GLN A 45 11.49 9.78 12.48
C GLN A 45 13.00 9.54 12.36
N ARG A 46 13.58 9.70 11.15
CA ARG A 46 14.99 9.36 10.84
C ARG A 46 15.34 7.91 11.20
N ILE A 47 14.35 7.03 11.14
CA ILE A 47 14.56 5.58 11.29
C ILE A 47 15.02 5.08 9.93
N SER A 48 16.23 4.53 9.88
CA SER A 48 16.77 3.92 8.66
C SER A 48 16.12 2.56 8.42
N ALA A 49 16.27 2.03 7.20
CA ALA A 49 15.73 0.71 6.87
C ALA A 49 16.34 -0.39 7.76
N GLU A 50 17.63 -0.26 8.06
CA GLU A 50 18.38 -1.17 8.92
C GLU A 50 17.85 -1.15 10.36
N THR A 51 17.56 0.03 10.92
CA THR A 51 16.98 0.16 12.27
C THR A 51 15.53 -0.33 12.35
N ALA A 52 14.77 -0.19 11.25
CA ALA A 52 13.39 -0.67 11.19
C ALA A 52 13.30 -2.20 11.23
N GLU A 53 14.21 -2.91 10.55
CA GLU A 53 14.28 -4.38 10.56
C GLU A 53 14.52 -4.93 11.97
N GLU A 54 15.41 -4.30 12.75
CA GLU A 54 15.67 -4.69 14.15
C GLU A 54 14.45 -4.52 15.07
N THR A 55 13.60 -3.52 14.81
CA THR A 55 12.41 -3.24 15.62
C THR A 55 11.25 -4.22 15.36
N VAL A 56 11.15 -4.77 14.16
CA VAL A 56 10.09 -5.73 13.79
C VAL A 56 10.45 -7.17 14.20
N ALA A 57 11.74 -7.46 14.39
CA ALA A 57 12.23 -8.77 14.80
C ALA A 57 12.26 -9.00 16.33
N ALA A 58 12.00 -7.96 17.13
CA ALA A 58 11.95 -7.98 18.60
C ALA A 58 10.51 -8.03 19.12
#